data_AF-A0AAJ1WTJ2-F1
#
_entry.id   AF-A0AAJ1WTJ2-F1
#
_cell.length_a   1.000
_cell.length_b   1.000
_cell.length_c   1.000
_cell.angle_alpha   90.00
_cell.angle_beta   90.00
_cell.angle_gamma   90.00
#
_symmetry.space_group_name_H-M   'P 1'
#
loop_
_entity.id
_entity.type
_entity.pdbx_description
1 polymer ?
#
loop_
_entity_poly.entity_id
_entity_poly.type
_entity_poly.pdbx_seq_one_letter_code
_entity_poly.pdbx_strand_id
1 'polypeptide(L)'
;MYGSSVLVRQLTGVQPTTFKVSDLELDSILVTWLVHISAEIDQRLGETVQPSDSRWQGIESVVIRTVAKLVGYAVQSRTSKVVQVGEFAVKILNASDVVKDLEWELRPYQRRQLSLFHSGSEWRI
;
A
#
# COMPACT_ATOMS: atom_id res chain seq x y z
N MET A 1 0.29 5.11 9.39
CA MET A 1 -0.42 3.99 8.73
C MET A 1 -1.69 4.56 8.13
N TYR A 2 -1.98 4.21 6.89
CA TYR A 2 -3.21 4.62 6.21
C TYR A 2 -4.23 3.47 6.23
N GLY A 3 -5.52 3.80 6.36
CA GLY A 3 -6.61 2.83 6.33
C GLY A 3 -6.79 2.00 7.60
N SER A 4 -7.72 1.06 7.55
CA SER A 4 -8.04 0.14 8.65
C SER A 4 -8.37 -1.26 8.14
N SER A 5 -8.15 -2.27 8.98
CA SER A 5 -8.52 -3.66 8.69
C SER A 5 -10.02 -3.81 8.41
N VAL A 6 -10.86 -3.02 9.06
CA VAL A 6 -12.31 -2.99 8.85
C VAL A 6 -12.65 -2.61 7.40
N LEU A 7 -12.02 -1.55 6.86
CA LEU A 7 -12.26 -1.13 5.47
C LEU A 7 -11.79 -2.18 4.47
N VAL A 8 -10.66 -2.84 4.75
CA VAL A 8 -10.17 -3.95 3.92
C VAL A 8 -11.15 -5.13 3.94
N ARG A 9 -11.68 -5.50 5.11
CA ARG A 9 -12.69 -6.57 5.25
C ARG A 9 -13.97 -6.23 4.51
N GLN A 10 -14.44 -4.98 4.60
CA GLN A 10 -15.62 -4.51 3.88
C GLN A 10 -15.42 -4.59 2.36
N LEU A 11 -14.24 -4.19 1.86
CA LEU A 11 -13.94 -4.21 0.44
C LEU A 11 -13.77 -5.62 -0.14
N THR A 12 -13.18 -6.53 0.64
CA THR A 12 -12.81 -7.89 0.17
C THR A 12 -13.83 -8.97 0.54
N GLY A 13 -14.67 -8.72 1.55
CA GLY A 13 -15.56 -9.73 2.13
C GLY A 13 -14.83 -10.84 2.91
N VAL A 14 -13.52 -10.68 3.17
CA VAL A 14 -12.69 -11.76 3.73
C VAL A 14 -13.11 -12.13 5.14
N GLN A 15 -13.21 -13.44 5.39
CA GLN A 15 -13.65 -14.00 6.66
C GLN A 15 -12.50 -14.76 7.34
N PRO A 16 -12.51 -14.93 8.67
CA PRO A 16 -11.48 -15.71 9.38
C PRO A 16 -11.39 -17.15 8.87
N THR A 17 -12.54 -17.73 8.49
CA THR A 17 -12.64 -19.06 7.88
C THR A 17 -11.87 -19.16 6.56
N THR A 18 -11.74 -18.07 5.81
CA THR A 18 -10.96 -18.00 4.57
C THR A 18 -9.49 -18.33 4.80
N PHE A 19 -8.95 -17.97 5.97
CA PHE A 19 -7.58 -18.24 6.39
C PHE A 19 -7.45 -19.32 7.46
N LYS A 20 -8.55 -19.92 7.94
CA LYS A 20 -8.55 -20.88 9.06
C LYS A 20 -7.85 -20.31 10.30
N VAL A 21 -8.12 -19.04 10.60
CA VAL A 21 -7.60 -18.31 11.76
C VAL A 21 -8.76 -17.73 12.55
N SER A 22 -8.50 -17.22 13.75
CA SER A 22 -9.45 -16.43 14.53
C SER A 22 -9.65 -15.02 13.95
N ASP A 23 -10.71 -14.33 14.38
CA ASP A 23 -10.95 -12.93 13.99
C ASP A 23 -9.78 -12.00 14.35
N LEU A 24 -9.20 -12.19 15.54
CA LEU A 24 -8.07 -11.38 16.02
C LEU A 24 -6.81 -11.61 15.20
N GLU A 25 -6.54 -12.86 14.81
CA GLU A 25 -5.41 -13.19 13.94
C GLU A 25 -5.60 -12.64 12.53
N LEU A 26 -6.81 -12.72 11.97
CA LEU A 26 -7.12 -12.09 10.69
C LEU A 26 -6.90 -10.58 10.75
N ASP A 27 -7.42 -9.93 11.80
CA ASP A 27 -7.23 -8.50 12.00
C ASP A 27 -5.74 -8.13 12.07
N SER A 28 -4.97 -8.90 12.84
CA SER A 28 -3.51 -8.72 12.96
C SER A 28 -2.79 -8.86 11.62
N ILE A 29 -3.15 -9.86 10.80
CA ILE A 29 -2.59 -10.05 9.45
C ILE A 29 -2.85 -8.82 8.57
N LEU A 30 -4.10 -8.34 8.56
CA LEU A 30 -4.48 -7.19 7.74
C LEU A 30 -3.80 -5.90 8.21
N VAL A 31 -3.71 -5.68 9.52
CA VAL A 31 -2.98 -4.54 10.11
C VAL A 31 -1.51 -4.60 9.73
N THR A 32 -0.86 -5.76 9.82
CA THR A 32 0.53 -5.94 9.38
C THR A 32 0.70 -5.56 7.91
N TRP A 33 -0.17 -6.02 7.01
CA TRP A 33 -0.10 -5.65 5.60
C TRP A 33 -0.34 -4.16 5.35
N LEU A 34 -1.29 -3.55 6.04
CA LEU A 34 -1.54 -2.10 5.98
C LEU A 34 -0.31 -1.30 6.41
N VAL A 35 0.38 -1.71 7.48
CA VAL A 35 1.61 -1.08 7.95
C VAL A 35 2.72 -1.19 6.89
N HIS A 36 2.95 -2.39 6.35
CA HIS A 36 4.00 -2.60 5.34
C HIS A 36 3.73 -1.82 4.05
N ILE A 37 2.50 -1.86 3.53
CA ILE A 37 2.14 -1.11 2.33
C ILE A 37 2.16 0.40 2.57
N SER A 38 1.75 0.87 3.75
CA SER A 38 1.89 2.29 4.11
C SER A 38 3.35 2.73 4.07
N ALA A 39 4.26 1.93 4.64
CA ALA A 39 5.68 2.24 4.67
C ALA A 39 6.30 2.24 3.26
N GLU A 40 5.93 1.30 2.40
CA GLU A 40 6.35 1.26 0.99
C GLU A 40 5.88 2.52 0.23
N ILE A 41 4.63 2.95 0.44
CA ILE A 41 4.11 4.17 -0.18
C ILE A 41 4.85 5.40 0.35
N ASP A 42 5.08 5.51 1.66
CA ASP A 42 5.84 6.62 2.24
C ASP A 42 7.25 6.70 1.64
N GLN A 43 7.92 5.55 1.45
CA GLN A 43 9.23 5.48 0.80
C GLN A 43 9.18 5.98 -0.65
N ARG A 44 8.16 5.61 -1.43
CA ARG A 44 7.98 6.07 -2.82
C ARG A 44 7.60 7.54 -2.94
N LEU A 45 6.86 8.07 -1.97
CA LEU A 45 6.53 9.50 -1.89
C LEU A 45 7.70 10.33 -1.34
N GLY A 46 8.64 9.69 -0.65
CA GLY A 46 9.76 10.34 0.04
C GLY A 46 9.35 11.03 1.35
N GLU A 47 8.12 10.81 1.82
CA GLU A 47 7.58 11.40 3.05
C GLU A 47 6.37 10.64 3.57
N THR A 48 6.10 10.78 4.87
CA THR A 48 4.82 10.37 5.47
C THR A 48 3.82 11.51 5.37
N VAL A 49 2.69 11.25 4.73
CA VAL A 49 1.57 12.20 4.61
C VAL A 49 0.75 12.19 5.89
N GLN A 50 0.39 13.36 6.40
CA GLN A 50 -0.38 13.50 7.64
C GLN A 50 -1.89 13.46 7.38
N PRO A 51 -2.73 13.06 8.37
CA PRO A 51 -4.20 13.01 8.21
C PRO A 51 -4.87 14.32 7.77
N SER A 52 -4.24 15.46 8.03
CA SER A 52 -4.72 16.79 7.63
C SER A 52 -4.36 17.17 6.18
N ASP A 53 -3.50 16.40 5.50
CA ASP A 53 -3.10 16.67 4.12
C ASP A 53 -4.22 16.26 3.15
N SER A 54 -4.50 17.12 2.17
CA SER A 54 -5.47 16.86 1.10
C SER A 54 -5.26 15.54 0.34
N ARG A 55 -4.02 15.03 0.31
CA ARG A 55 -3.66 13.77 -0.35
C ARG A 55 -4.03 12.53 0.48
N TRP A 56 -4.28 12.70 1.79
CA TRP A 56 -4.44 11.60 2.74
C TRP A 56 -5.49 10.57 2.28
N GLN A 57 -6.69 11.02 1.94
CA GLN A 57 -7.79 10.14 1.53
C GLN A 57 -7.46 9.37 0.23
N GLY A 58 -6.76 10.02 -0.70
CA GLY A 58 -6.31 9.38 -1.93
C GLY A 58 -5.30 8.27 -1.66
N ILE A 59 -4.31 8.55 -0.82
CA ILE A 59 -3.28 7.59 -0.41
C ILE A 59 -3.89 6.43 0.39
N GLU A 60 -4.80 6.72 1.32
CA GLU A 60 -5.57 5.71 2.06
C GLU A 60 -6.30 4.78 1.11
N SER A 61 -6.95 5.31 0.07
CA SER A 61 -7.63 4.51 -0.94
C SER A 61 -6.66 3.60 -1.70
N VAL A 62 -5.48 4.08 -2.08
CA VAL A 62 -4.42 3.26 -2.71
C VAL A 62 -3.98 2.14 -1.78
N VAL A 63 -3.69 2.44 -0.50
CA VAL A 63 -3.28 1.43 0.49
C VAL A 63 -4.34 0.33 0.64
N ILE A 64 -5.60 0.71 0.84
CA ILE A 64 -6.70 -0.25 1.02
C ILE A 64 -6.85 -1.15 -0.21
N ARG A 65 -6.82 -0.58 -1.42
CA ARG A 65 -6.91 -1.37 -2.66
C ARG A 65 -5.72 -2.30 -2.84
N THR A 66 -4.51 -1.86 -2.55
CA THR A 66 -3.32 -2.70 -2.65
C THR A 66 -3.37 -3.85 -1.64
N VAL A 67 -3.79 -3.61 -0.40
CA VAL A 67 -4.00 -4.69 0.57
C VAL A 67 -5.16 -5.60 0.15
N ALA A 68 -6.22 -5.09 -0.47
CA ALA A 68 -7.28 -5.92 -1.03
C ALA A 68 -6.79 -6.82 -2.19
N LYS A 69 -5.90 -6.31 -3.07
CA LYS A 69 -5.20 -7.12 -4.07
C LYS A 69 -4.36 -8.22 -3.40
N LEU A 70 -3.68 -7.92 -2.29
CA LEU A 70 -2.94 -8.92 -1.50
C LEU A 70 -3.85 -9.99 -0.91
N VAL A 71 -5.00 -9.62 -0.35
CA VAL A 71 -6.00 -10.58 0.12
C VAL A 71 -6.43 -11.49 -1.03
N GLY A 72 -6.76 -10.94 -2.20
CA GLY A 72 -7.13 -11.73 -3.38
C GLY A 72 -6.05 -12.73 -3.79
N TYR A 73 -4.80 -12.27 -3.85
CA TYR A 73 -3.65 -13.13 -4.14
C TYR A 73 -3.45 -14.21 -3.05
N ALA A 74 -3.61 -13.86 -1.78
CA ALA A 74 -3.51 -14.79 -0.65
C ALA A 74 -4.55 -15.92 -0.75
N VAL A 75 -5.80 -15.56 -1.04
CA VAL A 75 -6.89 -16.52 -1.20
C VAL A 75 -6.65 -17.44 -2.39
N GLN A 76 -6.20 -16.91 -3.53
CA GLN A 76 -5.89 -17.69 -4.73
C GLN A 76 -4.66 -18.58 -4.54
N SER A 77 -3.58 -18.06 -3.95
CA SER A 77 -2.35 -18.83 -3.71
C SER A 77 -2.55 -19.97 -2.70
N ARG A 78 -3.63 -19.94 -1.90
CA ARG A 78 -3.98 -21.02 -0.97
C ARG A 78 -4.42 -22.31 -1.67
N THR A 79 -4.87 -22.23 -2.92
CA THR A 79 -5.07 -23.42 -3.77
C THR A 79 -3.76 -23.94 -4.36
N SER A 80 -2.66 -23.18 -4.25
CA SER A 80 -1.31 -23.60 -4.60
C SER A 80 -0.59 -24.19 -3.37
N LYS A 81 0.12 -25.31 -3.56
CA LYS A 81 0.65 -26.18 -2.48
C LYS A 81 1.70 -25.56 -1.52
N VAL A 82 2.03 -24.27 -1.61
CA VAL A 82 3.33 -23.76 -1.12
C VAL A 82 3.24 -22.71 0.02
N VAL A 83 2.06 -22.35 0.54
CA VAL A 83 1.96 -21.16 1.41
C VAL A 83 1.66 -21.47 2.88
N GLN A 84 2.67 -21.32 3.75
CA GLN A 84 2.55 -21.24 5.20
C GLN A 84 2.56 -19.76 5.67
N VAL A 85 1.69 -19.45 6.64
CA VAL A 85 1.52 -18.11 7.23
C VAL A 85 2.77 -17.79 8.06
N GLY A 86 3.63 -16.92 7.54
CA GLY A 86 4.95 -16.58 8.09
C GLY A 86 5.94 -16.21 6.99
N GLU A 87 6.08 -17.05 5.97
CA GLU A 87 6.84 -16.72 4.75
C GLU A 87 6.11 -15.76 3.81
N PHE A 88 4.79 -15.61 3.98
CA PHE A 88 3.93 -14.90 3.04
C PHE A 88 4.15 -13.37 3.03
N ALA A 89 4.36 -12.76 4.20
CA ALA A 89 4.60 -11.31 4.30
C ALA A 89 5.92 -10.89 3.63
N VAL A 90 6.94 -11.77 3.63
CA VAL A 90 8.26 -11.49 3.06
C VAL A 90 8.32 -11.78 1.56
N LYS A 91 7.62 -12.82 1.07
CA LYS A 91 7.57 -13.15 -0.36
C LYS A 91 6.58 -12.28 -1.16
N ILE A 92 5.50 -11.79 -0.56
CA ILE A 92 4.54 -10.87 -1.20
C ILE A 92 5.23 -9.59 -1.70
N LEU A 93 6.10 -8.99 -0.87
CA LEU A 93 6.81 -7.76 -1.21
C LEU A 93 7.84 -7.99 -2.33
N ASN A 94 8.35 -9.22 -2.47
CA ASN A 94 9.26 -9.61 -3.54
C ASN A 94 8.54 -10.07 -4.82
N ALA A 95 7.25 -10.43 -4.74
CA ALA A 95 6.42 -10.84 -5.87
C ALA A 95 5.74 -9.63 -6.53
N SER A 96 6.59 -8.74 -7.07
CA SER A 96 6.39 -7.84 -8.22
C SER A 96 4.97 -7.37 -8.62
N ASP A 97 3.95 -8.22 -8.76
CA ASP A 97 2.64 -7.86 -9.36
C ASP A 97 1.75 -6.97 -8.50
N VAL A 98 1.70 -7.16 -7.18
CA VAL A 98 0.73 -6.41 -6.36
C VAL A 98 1.14 -4.96 -6.13
N VAL A 99 2.45 -4.69 -6.18
CA VAL A 99 3.04 -3.36 -5.99
C VAL A 99 3.51 -2.72 -7.30
N LYS A 100 3.36 -3.41 -8.45
CA LYS A 100 3.75 -2.93 -9.78
C LYS A 100 3.03 -1.63 -10.14
N ASP A 101 1.73 -1.57 -9.89
CA ASP A 101 0.91 -0.42 -10.26
C ASP A 101 1.08 0.79 -9.34
N LEU A 102 1.72 0.62 -8.17
CA LEU A 102 1.84 1.68 -7.16
C LEU A 102 2.54 2.92 -7.70
N GLU A 103 3.52 2.78 -8.59
CA GLU A 103 4.19 3.94 -9.18
C GLU A 103 3.22 4.81 -9.99
N TRP A 104 2.34 4.18 -10.78
CA TRP A 104 1.32 4.89 -11.55
C TRP A 104 0.21 5.44 -10.64
N GLU A 105 -0.26 4.65 -9.68
CA GLU A 105 -1.30 5.06 -8.72
C GLU A 105 -0.85 6.23 -7.82
N LEU A 106 0.46 6.33 -7.53
CA LEU A 106 1.01 7.39 -6.66
C LEU A 106 1.41 8.67 -7.39
N ARG A 107 1.53 8.65 -8.71
CA ARG A 107 1.94 9.80 -9.53
C ARG A 107 1.14 11.09 -9.25
N PRO A 108 -0.19 11.06 -9.00
CA PRO A 108 -0.95 12.26 -8.68
C PRO A 108 -0.58 12.90 -7.32
N TYR A 109 0.02 12.13 -6.41
CA TYR A 109 0.32 12.54 -5.03
C TYR A 109 1.79 12.91 -4.82
N GLN A 110 2.64 12.62 -5.81
CA GLN A 110 4.04 13.04 -5.83
C GLN A 110 4.11 14.57 -5.89
N ARG A 111 4.91 15.17 -5.00
CA ARG A 111 5.22 16.60 -5.11
C ARG A 111 5.97 16.83 -6.41
N ARG A 112 5.41 17.63 -7.33
CA ARG A 112 6.17 18.13 -8.47
C ARG A 112 7.29 19.02 -7.91
N GLN A 113 8.54 18.59 -8.06
CA GLN A 113 9.65 19.54 -8.02
C GLN A 113 9.48 20.47 -9.23
N LEU A 114 8.86 21.62 -9.01
CA LEU A 114 8.99 22.73 -9.93
C LEU A 114 10.43 23.23 -9.77
N SER A 115 11.33 22.73 -10.61
CA SER A 115 12.62 23.36 -10.83
C SER A 115 12.37 24.71 -11.49
N LEU A 116 12.11 25.73 -10.66
CA LEU A 116 12.16 27.12 -11.07
C LEU A 116 13.62 27.43 -11.39
N PHE A 117 14.02 27.16 -12.63
CA PHE A 117 15.23 27.71 -13.21
C PHE A 117 15.09 29.24 -13.16
N HIS A 118 15.67 29.85 -12.14
CA HIS A 118 15.95 31.28 -12.16
C HIS A 118 17.05 31.45 -13.20
N SER A 119 16.65 31.80 -14.43
CA SER A 119 17.55 32.43 -15.39
C SER A 119 17.93 33.78 -14.80
N GLY A 120 18.93 33.77 -13.91
CA GLY A 120 19.57 34.95 -13.38
C GLY A 120 20.28 35.65 -14.52
N SER A 121 19.72 36.78 -14.90
CA SER A 121 20.25 37.80 -15.79
C SER A 121 21.74 38.10 -15.56
N GLU A 122 22.58 37.70 -16.50
CA GLU A 122 23.87 38.35 -16.78
C GLU A 122 23.87 38.84 -18.23
N TRP A 123 23.36 40.04 -18.45
CA TRP A 123 23.81 40.89 -19.56
C TRP A 123 24.58 42.04 -18.94
N ARG A 124 25.91 41.92 -18.95
CA ARG A 124 26.82 42.99 -18.56
C ARG A 124 26.66 44.15 -19.56
N ILE A 125 26.49 45.35 -19.03
CA ILE A 125 26.61 46.63 -19.74
C ILE A 125 28.11 46.92 -19.96
#